data_AF-H6BDP8-F1
#
_entry.id   AF-H6BDP8-F1
#
_cell.length_a   1.000
_cell.length_b   1.000
_cell.length_c   1.000
_cell.angle_alpha   90.00
_cell.angle_beta   90.00
_cell.angle_gamma   90.00
#
_symmetry.space_group_name_H-M   'P 1'
#
loop_
_entity.id
_entity.type
_entity.pdbx_description
1 polymer ?
#
loop_
_entity_poly.entity_id
_entity_poly.type
_entity_poly.pdbx_seq_one_letter_code
_entity_poly.pdbx_strand_id
1 'polypeptide(L)'
;RGRTEILKVHGSNKKFDTDVSLEVIAMRTPGFSGADLANLLNEAAILAGRRGRTGISSKEIDDSIDRIVAGMEGTVMTDGKSKSLVA
;
A
#
# COMPACT_ATOMS: atom_id res chain seq x y z
N ARG A 1 -14.66 -3.65 4.52
CA ARG A 1 -14.68 -5.06 4.05
C ARG A 1 -13.81 -5.26 2.80
N GLY A 2 -14.01 -4.53 1.70
CA GLY A 2 -13.19 -4.71 0.47
C GLY A 2 -11.67 -4.51 0.65
N ARG A 3 -11.23 -3.45 1.35
CA ARG A 3 -9.80 -3.18 1.58
C ARG A 3 -9.08 -4.30 2.34
N THR A 4 -9.71 -4.82 3.39
CA THR A 4 -9.15 -5.93 4.19
C THR A 4 -8.95 -7.18 3.33
N GLU A 5 -9.89 -7.49 2.43
CA GLU A 5 -9.75 -8.64 1.52
C GLU A 5 -8.62 -8.45 0.51
N ILE A 6 -8.49 -7.24 -0.05
CA ILE A 6 -7.37 -6.88 -0.94
C ILE A 6 -6.04 -7.05 -0.20
N LEU A 7 -5.95 -6.51 1.03
CA LEU A 7 -4.76 -6.65 1.86
C LEU A 7 -4.46 -8.11 2.21
N LYS A 8 -5.48 -8.96 2.43
CA LYS A 8 -5.29 -10.40 2.63
C LYS A 8 -4.68 -11.04 1.38
N VAL A 9 -5.24 -10.79 0.19
CA VAL A 9 -4.72 -11.35 -1.06
C VAL A 9 -3.26 -10.96 -1.28
N HIS A 10 -2.93 -9.67 -1.14
CA HIS A 10 -1.56 -9.19 -1.33
C HIS A 10 -0.62 -9.48 -0.15
N GLY A 11 -1.18 -9.78 1.03
CA GLY A 11 -0.46 -10.14 2.23
C GLY A 11 -0.17 -11.63 2.36
N SER A 12 -0.92 -12.52 1.72
CA SER A 12 -0.80 -13.98 1.88
C SER A 12 0.61 -14.54 1.64
N ASN A 13 1.42 -13.90 0.79
CA ASN A 13 2.79 -14.34 0.51
C ASN A 13 3.88 -13.50 1.23
N LYS A 14 3.50 -12.73 2.25
CA LYS A 14 4.40 -11.86 3.00
C LYS A 14 4.43 -12.29 4.47
N LYS A 15 5.60 -12.19 5.09
CA LYS A 15 5.76 -12.42 6.52
C LYS A 15 5.44 -11.12 7.27
N PHE A 16 4.49 -11.19 8.19
CA PHE A 16 4.15 -10.11 9.10
C PHE A 16 4.56 -10.49 10.52
N ASP A 17 4.94 -9.50 11.32
CA ASP A 17 5.10 -9.68 12.76
C ASP A 17 3.73 -9.83 13.44
N THR A 18 3.73 -10.41 14.65
CA THR A 18 2.50 -10.78 15.38
C THR A 18 1.65 -9.58 15.81
N ASP A 19 2.22 -8.38 15.83
CA ASP A 19 1.55 -7.12 16.16
C ASP A 19 0.80 -6.51 14.97
N VAL A 20 0.98 -7.04 13.75
CA VAL A 20 0.39 -6.45 12.54
C VAL A 20 -1.01 -7.00 12.27
N SER A 21 -2.00 -6.11 12.25
CA SER A 21 -3.37 -6.42 11.87
C SER A 21 -3.76 -5.77 10.54
N LEU A 22 -4.10 -6.59 9.53
CA LEU A 22 -4.57 -6.11 8.23
C LEU A 22 -5.88 -5.29 8.34
N GLU A 23 -6.69 -5.54 9.37
CA GLU A 23 -7.89 -4.74 9.63
C GLU A 23 -7.53 -3.32 10.08
N VAL A 24 -6.51 -3.19 10.93
CA VAL A 24 -5.98 -1.88 11.35
C VAL A 24 -5.38 -1.12 10.17
N ILE A 25 -4.63 -1.81 9.31
CA ILE A 25 -4.07 -1.21 8.08
C ILE A 25 -5.20 -0.70 7.16
N ALA A 26 -6.26 -1.48 6.98
CA ALA A 26 -7.42 -1.08 6.19
C ALA A 26 -8.12 0.18 6.73
N MET A 27 -8.15 0.35 8.06
CA MET A 27 -8.71 1.54 8.71
C MET A 27 -7.82 2.78 8.55
N ARG A 28 -6.50 2.59 8.49
CA ARG A 28 -5.50 3.67 8.35
C ARG A 28 -5.25 4.13 6.92
N THR A 29 -5.86 3.47 5.93
CA THR A 29 -5.68 3.76 4.50
C THR A 29 -6.98 4.19 3.81
N PRO A 30 -7.73 5.17 4.37
CA PRO A 30 -8.87 5.74 3.66
C PRO A 30 -8.39 6.41 2.37
N GLY A 31 -9.17 6.31 1.30
CA GLY A 31 -8.83 6.89 -0.01
C GLY A 31 -7.92 6.01 -0.89
N PHE A 32 -7.20 5.03 -0.33
CA PHE A 32 -6.33 4.15 -1.12
C PHE A 32 -7.15 3.28 -2.07
N SER A 33 -6.73 3.21 -3.34
CA SER A 33 -7.23 2.25 -4.32
C SER A 33 -6.70 0.83 -4.05
N GLY A 34 -7.22 -0.17 -4.76
CA GLY A 34 -6.70 -1.53 -4.66
C GLY A 34 -5.21 -1.64 -5.05
N ALA A 35 -4.79 -0.86 -6.05
CA ALA A 35 -3.39 -0.78 -6.47
C ALA A 35 -2.52 -0.13 -5.38
N ASP A 36 -3.02 0.92 -4.71
CA ASP A 36 -2.28 1.58 -3.63
C ASP A 36 -2.08 0.65 -2.43
N LEU A 37 -3.09 -0.18 -2.10
CA LEU A 37 -2.98 -1.18 -1.04
C LEU A 37 -1.97 -2.28 -1.39
N ALA A 38 -1.93 -2.71 -2.65
CA ALA A 38 -0.94 -3.67 -3.13
C ALA A 38 0.47 -3.08 -3.07
N ASN A 39 0.62 -1.83 -3.52
CA ASN A 39 1.88 -1.10 -3.49
C ASN A 39 2.37 -0.89 -2.04
N LEU A 40 1.48 -0.51 -1.13
CA LEU A 40 1.77 -0.36 0.30
C LEU A 40 2.42 -1.60 0.90
N LEU A 41 1.82 -2.78 0.71
CA LEU A 41 2.37 -4.03 1.23
C LEU A 41 3.68 -4.43 0.55
N ASN A 42 3.93 -3.97 -0.68
CA ASN A 42 5.18 -4.19 -1.36
C ASN A 42 6.30 -3.32 -0.78
N GLU A 43 6.07 -2.02 -0.64
CA GLU A 43 7.01 -1.07 -0.05
C GLU A 43 7.36 -1.44 1.40
N ALA A 44 6.37 -1.85 2.18
CA ALA A 44 6.60 -2.30 3.55
C ALA A 44 7.50 -3.55 3.61
N ALA A 45 7.34 -4.49 2.67
CA ALA A 45 8.21 -5.66 2.56
C ALA A 45 9.65 -5.29 2.17
N ILE A 46 9.81 -4.37 1.22
CA ILE A 46 11.12 -3.87 0.79
C ILE A 46 11.81 -3.15 1.95
N LEU A 47 11.08 -2.32 2.70
CA LEU A 47 11.59 -1.63 3.90
C LEU A 47 12.02 -2.61 4.99
N ALA A 48 11.23 -3.65 5.25
CA ALA A 48 11.58 -4.69 6.21
C ALA A 48 12.89 -5.40 5.83
N GLY A 49 13.03 -5.80 4.55
CA GLY A 49 14.24 -6.41 4.03
C GLY A 49 15.47 -5.50 4.12
N ARG A 50 15.33 -4.21 3.79
CA ARG A 50 16.41 -3.21 3.92
C ARG A 50 16.85 -2.99 5.37
N ARG A 51 15.94 -3.17 6.32
CA ARG A 51 16.20 -3.06 7.76
C ARG A 51 16.71 -4.37 8.39
N GLY A 52 16.88 -5.43 7.60
CA GLY A 52 17.30 -6.73 8.10
C GLY A 52 16.26 -7.42 9.00
N ARG A 53 14.97 -7.04 8.88
CA ARG A 53 13.88 -7.68 9.61
C ARG A 53 13.46 -8.98 8.93
N THR A 54 13.00 -9.95 9.72
CA THR A 54 12.46 -11.23 9.22
C THR A 54 10.98 -11.15 8.83
N GLY A 55 10.29 -10.09 9.27
CA GLY A 55 8.88 -9.82 9.02
C GLY A 55 8.61 -8.32 8.91
N ILE A 56 7.48 -7.99 8.30
CA ILE A 56 6.96 -6.63 8.21
C ILE A 56 6.31 -6.29 9.55
N SER A 57 6.77 -5.25 10.24
CA SER A 57 6.10 -4.76 11.44
C SER A 57 5.26 -3.51 11.16
N SER A 58 4.52 -3.08 12.18
CA SER A 58 3.72 -1.85 12.13
C SER A 58 4.56 -0.63 11.71
N LYS A 59 5.87 -0.60 12.01
CA LYS A 59 6.74 0.52 11.64
C LYS A 59 6.93 0.64 10.13
N GLU A 60 7.18 -0.47 9.44
CA GLU A 60 7.39 -0.46 7.99
C GLU A 60 6.11 -0.13 7.23
N ILE A 61 4.95 -0.56 7.76
CA ILE A 61 3.66 -0.18 7.22
C ILE A 61 3.46 1.34 7.33
N ASP A 62 3.70 1.91 8.50
CA ASP A 62 3.50 3.33 8.78
C ASP A 62 4.39 4.20 7.89
N ASP A 63 5.68 3.88 7.85
CA ASP A 63 6.64 4.58 7.00
C ASP A 63 6.27 4.44 5.50
N SER A 64 5.62 3.33 5.10
CA SER A 64 5.16 3.15 3.72
C SER A 64 3.90 3.94 3.40
N ILE A 65 2.97 4.06 4.35
CA ILE A 65 1.77 4.92 4.22
C ILE A 65 2.23 6.37 4.03
N ASP A 66 3.10 6.86 4.90
CA ASP A 66 3.60 8.24 4.86
C ASP A 66 4.28 8.55 3.52
N ARG A 67 5.06 7.60 2.98
CA ARG A 67 5.73 7.75 1.68
C ARG A 67 4.75 7.77 0.51
N ILE A 68 3.73 6.91 0.52
CA ILE A 68 2.72 6.90 -0.53
C ILE A 68 1.92 8.20 -0.49
N VAL A 69 1.46 8.63 0.69
CA VAL A 69 0.70 9.88 0.84
C VAL A 69 1.54 11.09 0.43
N ALA A 70 2.79 11.20 0.87
CA ALA A 70 3.69 12.28 0.46
C ALA A 70 3.96 12.27 -1.06
N GLY A 71 4.03 11.08 -1.69
CA GLY A 71 4.17 10.96 -3.13
C GLY A 71 2.90 11.34 -3.91
N MET A 72 1.72 11.10 -3.35
CA MET A 72 0.43 11.47 -3.94
C MET A 72 0.26 12.99 -4.04
N GLU A 73 0.77 13.77 -3.07
CA GLU A 73 0.71 15.23 -3.11
C GLU A 73 1.56 15.86 -4.25
N GLY A 74 2.50 15.11 -4.81
CA GLY A 74 3.39 15.56 -5.90
C GLY A 74 2.87 15.32 -7.32
N THR A 75 1.86 14.46 -7.51
CA THR A 75 1.32 14.14 -8.84
C THR A 75 -0.19 14.05 -8.79
N VAL A 76 -0.85 15.13 -9.20
CA VAL A 76 -2.23 15.04 -9.72
C VAL A 76 -2.15 14.20 -10.99
N MET A 77 -2.30 12.88 -10.85
CA MET A 77 -2.52 12.02 -12.01
C MET A 77 -3.89 12.38 -12.58
N THR A 78 -3.91 13.29 -13.55
CA THR A 78 -5.05 13.44 -14.46
C THR A 78 -5.15 12.17 -15.29
N ASP A 79 -5.82 11.14 -14.78
CA ASP A 79 -6.29 10.06 -15.65
C ASP A 79 -7.44 10.60 -16.50
N GLY A 80 -7.06 11.08 -17.67
CA GLY A 80 -7.93 11.81 -18.58
C GLY A 80 -7.71 11.37 -20.03
N LYS A 81 -7.97 10.10 -20.32
CA LYS A 81 -8.59 9.65 -21.58
C LYS A 81 -8.01 10.27 -22.86
N SER A 82 -6.85 9.80 -23.34
CA SER A 82 -6.44 9.99 -24.74
C SER A 82 -7.27 9.11 -25.67
N LYS A 83 -8.56 9.44 -25.83
CA LYS A 83 -9.35 9.10 -27.02
C LYS A 83 -9.48 10.35 -27.87
N SER A 84 -8.43 10.72 -28.58
CA SER A 84 -8.57 11.64 -29.70
C SER A 84 -8.79 10.81 -30.96
N LEU A 85 -10.06 10.48 -31.21
CA LEU A 85 -10.57 10.36 -32.57
C LEU A 85 -10.86 11.79 -33.02
N VAL A 86 -10.08 12.30 -33.98
CA VAL A 86 -10.49 13.48 -34.77
C VAL A 86 -10.04 13.26 -36.21
N ALA A 87 -11.06 13.20 -37.07
CA ALA A 87 -11.11 13.30 -38.54
C ALA A 87 -10.31 12.29 -39.37
#